data_AF-A0A0M9ED30-F1
#
_entry.id   AF-A0A0M9ED30-F1
#
_cell.length_a   1.000
_cell.length_b   1.000
_cell.length_c   1.000
_cell.angle_alpha   90.00
_cell.angle_beta   90.00
_cell.angle_gamma   90.00
#
_symmetry.space_group_name_H-M   'P 1'
#
loop_
_entity.id
_entity.type
_entity.pdbx_description
1 polymer ?
#
loop_
_entity_poly.entity_id
_entity_poly.type
_entity_poly.pdbx_seq_one_letter_code
_entity_poly.pdbx_strand_id
1 'polypeptide(L)'
;MKCPVCDTQYEKKNERICQTCGWEFKVYVSDISAAEQAVYEQQFKIYQRNYKAQTVLKKENRELKMRCKKYQKKLKQLIEEYHKLKDNHKSVPIQSTQSEKKNKHKRVNKEQPLYDSKFKKDFPDLKRDPFETHTEFQDRIHVFGAFQVGSATLIKKNYQYETGKFPIKIQWNEWSQKHFEMPENDAWIIAERDLAVSIYENHQSYPIVGKCYVNHGIYLSVYFHTDQLAFDLKDKLSIKKKKWVEPYTQMEFIYVPGGSFQMGDQFGDDNEKPVHKVTLDPFFIGKYPVTQGQWTKVMGKNPSEFKKGDDYPVECVSWNDTQEYMDKLSQKSSGHTFRLPTEAEWEYAARSGGKKEKYAGGNDIEKVSWYSGNSQKSTHPVGEMDDNGIGLYDMSGNVWEWCEDWYNKNAYQNHASHNPLFIDDSSGLRVLRGGSWCNNARICRAAYRNRNTPDYRFDNAGFRLVFSPRSVSGQIRAR
;
A
#
# COMPACT_ATOMS: atom_id res chain seq x y z
N MET A 1 -0.64 16.27 45.87
CA MET A 1 0.38 15.68 44.97
C MET A 1 0.37 16.42 43.63
N LYS A 2 1.38 16.24 42.78
CA LYS A 2 1.45 16.80 41.42
C LYS A 2 1.63 15.65 40.41
N CYS A 3 0.92 15.66 39.28
CA CYS A 3 1.15 14.66 38.23
C CYS A 3 2.48 14.94 37.51
N PRO A 4 3.40 13.97 37.40
CA PRO A 4 4.70 14.18 36.75
C PRO A 4 4.64 14.15 35.21
N VAL A 5 3.45 13.96 34.61
CA VAL A 5 3.24 14.00 33.14
C VAL A 5 2.61 15.32 32.68
N CYS A 6 1.59 15.81 33.39
CA CYS A 6 0.80 16.98 32.99
C CYS A 6 0.77 18.13 34.03
N ASP A 7 1.60 18.05 35.07
CA ASP A 7 1.80 19.08 36.11
C ASP A 7 0.57 19.48 36.96
N THR A 8 -0.61 18.87 36.73
CA THR A 8 -1.83 19.10 37.51
C THR A 8 -1.63 18.76 38.99
N GLN A 9 -2.18 19.59 39.88
CA GLN A 9 -2.18 19.36 41.33
C GLN A 9 -3.45 18.61 41.78
N TYR A 10 -3.29 17.78 42.82
CA TYR A 10 -4.33 16.90 43.39
C TYR A 10 -4.32 16.98 44.91
N GLU A 11 -5.49 17.12 45.53
CA GLU A 11 -5.64 17.25 46.99
C GLU A 11 -5.72 15.90 47.72
N LYS A 12 -6.27 14.86 47.07
CA LYS A 12 -6.48 13.53 47.68
C LYS A 12 -5.27 12.61 47.49
N LYS A 13 -4.95 11.83 48.54
CA LYS A 13 -3.83 10.86 48.54
C LYS A 13 -4.11 9.53 47.82
N ASN A 14 -5.38 9.16 47.59
CA ASN A 14 -5.76 7.80 47.19
C ASN A 14 -6.15 7.65 45.70
N GLU A 15 -6.05 8.71 44.89
CA GLU A 15 -6.34 8.63 43.46
C GLU A 15 -5.19 7.94 42.71
N ARG A 16 -5.39 6.68 42.33
CA ARG A 16 -4.43 5.93 41.50
C ARG A 16 -4.32 6.46 40.07
N ILE A 17 -5.26 7.24 39.55
CA ILE A 17 -5.23 7.73 38.15
C ILE A 17 -5.40 9.25 38.09
N CYS A 18 -4.47 9.91 37.40
CA CYS A 18 -4.51 11.31 37.04
C CYS A 18 -5.69 11.59 36.09
N GLN A 19 -6.72 12.28 36.58
CA GLN A 19 -7.94 12.59 35.83
C GLN A 19 -7.72 13.51 34.61
N THR A 20 -6.53 14.12 34.46
CA THR A 20 -6.23 15.09 33.39
C THR A 20 -5.50 14.47 32.19
N CYS A 21 -4.66 13.45 32.40
CA CYS A 21 -3.93 12.77 31.31
C CYS A 21 -4.03 11.24 31.32
N GLY A 22 -4.72 10.63 32.27
CA GLY A 22 -4.87 9.17 32.40
C GLY A 22 -3.68 8.45 33.04
N TRP A 23 -2.64 9.17 33.47
CA TRP A 23 -1.45 8.57 34.10
C TRP A 23 -1.77 7.82 35.40
N GLU A 24 -1.40 6.55 35.49
CA GLU A 24 -1.58 5.75 36.72
C GLU A 24 -0.39 5.92 37.70
N PHE A 25 -0.69 6.41 38.89
CA PHE A 25 0.19 6.42 40.06
C PHE A 25 0.23 5.04 40.71
N LYS A 26 1.01 4.11 40.15
CA LYS A 26 1.30 2.82 40.79
C LYS A 26 2.27 3.04 41.96
N VAL A 27 1.89 2.59 43.15
CA VAL A 27 2.74 2.56 44.36
C VAL A 27 3.09 1.10 44.64
N TYR A 28 4.37 0.78 44.60
CA TYR A 28 4.91 -0.54 44.93
C TYR A 28 5.60 -0.50 46.31
N VAL A 29 5.61 -1.65 47.00
CA VAL A 29 6.05 -1.79 48.41
C VAL A 29 7.18 -2.82 48.53
N SER A 30 8.03 -2.87 47.51
CA SER A 30 9.15 -3.82 47.39
C SER A 30 10.18 -3.25 46.42
N ASP A 31 11.47 -3.43 46.73
CA ASP A 31 12.57 -2.88 45.95
C ASP A 31 12.68 -3.54 44.57
N ILE A 32 12.52 -2.74 43.50
CA ILE A 32 12.80 -3.15 42.12
C ILE A 32 14.31 -3.06 41.84
N SER A 33 14.83 -3.87 40.91
CA SER A 33 16.25 -3.77 40.56
C SER A 33 16.55 -2.45 39.83
N ALA A 34 17.79 -1.97 39.95
CA ALA A 34 18.24 -0.76 39.25
C ALA A 34 18.13 -0.88 37.71
N ALA A 35 18.19 -2.10 37.17
CA ALA A 35 17.99 -2.36 35.75
C ALA A 35 16.53 -2.16 35.33
N GLU A 36 15.57 -2.69 36.10
CA GLU A 36 14.14 -2.47 35.87
C GLU A 36 13.77 -1.00 36.04
N GLN A 37 14.30 -0.33 37.08
CA GLN A 37 14.10 1.09 37.29
C GLN A 37 14.58 1.93 36.09
N ALA A 38 15.74 1.61 35.50
CA ALA A 38 16.24 2.28 34.31
C ALA A 38 15.32 2.09 33.09
N VAL A 39 14.76 0.88 32.90
CA VAL A 39 13.78 0.59 31.84
C VAL A 39 12.50 1.39 32.04
N TYR A 40 11.94 1.43 33.26
CA TYR A 40 10.75 2.22 33.56
C TYR A 40 10.99 3.73 33.42
N GLU A 41 12.16 4.24 33.79
CA GLU A 41 12.55 5.62 33.52
C GLU A 41 12.62 5.94 32.03
N GLN A 42 13.13 5.02 31.20
CA GLN A 42 13.19 5.18 29.75
C GLN A 42 11.79 5.18 29.14
N GLN A 43 10.90 4.26 29.55
CA GLN A 43 9.50 4.22 29.15
C GLN A 43 8.76 5.52 29.56
N PHE A 44 8.99 6.01 30.78
CA PHE A 44 8.41 7.26 31.27
C PHE A 44 8.85 8.48 30.44
N LYS A 45 10.14 8.58 30.11
CA LYS A 45 10.71 9.63 29.24
C LYS A 45 10.12 9.57 27.81
N ILE A 46 9.80 8.38 27.29
CA ILE A 46 9.09 8.19 26.02
C ILE A 46 7.62 8.65 26.15
N TYR A 47 6.91 8.23 27.19
CA TYR A 47 5.50 8.62 27.42
C TYR A 47 5.33 10.15 27.54
N GLN A 48 6.20 10.82 28.30
CA GLN A 48 6.22 12.28 28.40
C GLN A 48 6.43 12.98 27.03
N ARG A 49 7.32 12.44 26.18
CA ARG A 49 7.54 12.97 24.81
C ARG A 49 6.30 12.79 23.94
N ASN A 50 5.71 11.59 23.94
CA ASN A 50 4.53 11.27 23.15
C ASN A 50 3.30 12.12 23.57
N TYR A 51 3.09 12.33 24.87
CA TYR A 51 2.02 13.20 25.38
C TYR A 51 2.19 14.66 24.92
N LYS A 52 3.41 15.21 25.02
CA LYS A 52 3.73 16.57 24.55
C LYS A 52 3.51 16.71 23.04
N ALA A 53 3.96 15.74 22.24
CA ALA A 53 3.75 15.71 20.79
C ALA A 53 2.25 15.66 20.43
N GLN A 54 1.44 14.83 21.10
CA GLN A 54 -0.01 14.81 20.89
C GLN A 54 -0.67 16.17 21.20
N THR A 55 -0.18 16.89 22.22
CA THR A 55 -0.74 18.20 22.58
C THR A 55 -0.48 19.25 21.49
N VAL A 56 0.70 19.22 20.87
CA VAL A 56 1.05 20.06 19.72
C VAL A 56 0.20 19.70 18.51
N LEU A 57 0.13 18.41 18.12
CA LEU A 57 -0.67 17.95 16.99
C LEU A 57 -2.18 18.26 17.15
N LYS A 58 -2.70 18.23 18.39
CA LYS A 58 -4.09 18.63 18.72
C LYS A 58 -4.31 20.14 18.57
N LYS A 59 -3.28 20.97 18.80
CA LYS A 59 -3.32 22.43 18.57
C LYS A 59 -3.28 22.74 17.06
N GLU A 60 -2.32 22.18 16.34
CA GLU A 60 -2.14 22.36 14.89
C GLU A 60 -3.39 21.92 14.11
N ASN A 61 -4.00 20.79 14.49
CA ASN A 61 -5.27 20.34 13.89
C ASN A 61 -6.44 21.33 14.10
N ARG A 62 -6.47 22.08 15.22
CA ARG A 62 -7.48 23.13 15.44
C ARG A 62 -7.21 24.34 14.55
N GLU A 63 -5.94 24.75 14.44
CA GLU A 63 -5.52 25.86 13.59
C GLU A 63 -5.75 25.57 12.10
N LEU A 64 -5.40 24.36 11.63
CA LEU A 64 -5.71 23.88 10.27
C LEU A 64 -7.22 23.87 10.00
N LYS A 65 -8.05 23.35 10.93
CA LYS A 65 -9.52 23.36 10.77
C LYS A 65 -10.09 24.78 10.69
N MET A 66 -9.54 25.75 11.42
CA MET A 66 -9.92 27.17 11.28
C MET A 66 -9.47 27.75 9.92
N ARG A 67 -8.26 27.41 9.47
CA ARG A 67 -7.71 27.85 8.18
C ARG A 67 -8.52 27.30 7.00
N CYS A 68 -8.92 26.03 7.04
CA CYS A 68 -9.83 25.42 6.06
C CYS A 68 -11.20 26.13 6.01
N LYS A 69 -11.82 26.43 7.17
CA LYS A 69 -13.07 27.21 7.22
C LYS A 69 -12.91 28.61 6.60
N LYS A 70 -11.77 29.28 6.84
CA LYS A 70 -11.46 30.59 6.23
C LYS A 70 -11.34 30.50 4.70
N TYR A 71 -10.67 29.46 4.17
CA TYR A 71 -10.57 29.23 2.73
C TYR A 71 -11.93 28.86 2.10
N GLN A 72 -12.73 28.00 2.73
CA GLN A 72 -14.08 27.68 2.28
C GLN A 72 -14.98 28.93 2.18
N LYS A 73 -14.91 29.84 3.17
CA LYS A 73 -15.64 31.12 3.11
C LYS A 73 -15.16 31.99 1.95
N LYS A 74 -13.83 32.14 1.74
CA LYS A 74 -13.29 32.94 0.63
C LYS A 74 -13.65 32.33 -0.74
N LEU A 75 -13.61 31.02 -0.88
CA LEU A 75 -14.00 30.32 -2.11
C LEU A 75 -15.48 30.57 -2.43
N LYS A 76 -16.37 30.51 -1.44
CA LYS A 76 -17.80 30.83 -1.65
C LYS A 76 -18.00 32.28 -2.12
N GLN A 77 -17.28 33.24 -1.54
CA GLN A 77 -17.33 34.64 -1.96
C GLN A 77 -16.85 34.83 -3.42
N LEU A 78 -15.75 34.18 -3.81
CA LEU A 78 -15.25 34.22 -5.19
C LEU A 78 -16.20 33.57 -6.19
N ILE A 79 -16.93 32.52 -5.79
CA ILE A 79 -17.98 31.90 -6.61
C ILE A 79 -19.16 32.87 -6.78
N GLU A 80 -19.63 33.50 -5.69
CA GLU A 80 -20.70 34.51 -5.72
C GLU A 80 -20.33 35.74 -6.58
N GLU A 81 -19.05 36.15 -6.56
CA GLU A 81 -18.49 37.23 -7.37
C GLU A 81 -18.38 36.86 -8.86
N TYR A 82 -17.88 35.66 -9.16
CA TYR A 82 -17.86 35.10 -10.52
C TYR A 82 -19.28 35.03 -11.13
N HIS A 83 -20.27 34.62 -10.36
CA HIS A 83 -21.67 34.60 -10.83
C HIS A 83 -22.20 36.00 -11.16
N LYS A 84 -21.95 37.01 -10.32
CA LYS A 84 -22.33 38.41 -10.60
C LYS A 84 -21.68 38.94 -11.89
N LEU A 85 -20.39 38.69 -12.08
CA LEU A 85 -19.68 39.08 -13.31
C LEU A 85 -20.26 38.36 -14.54
N LYS A 86 -20.55 37.05 -14.42
CA LYS A 86 -21.13 36.24 -15.49
C LYS A 86 -22.55 36.66 -15.86
N ASP A 87 -23.34 37.16 -14.93
CA ASP A 87 -24.70 37.65 -15.20
C ASP A 87 -24.68 39.08 -15.77
N ASN A 88 -23.77 39.95 -15.33
CA ASN A 88 -23.56 41.27 -15.94
C ASN A 88 -23.17 41.19 -17.42
N HIS A 89 -22.41 40.17 -17.82
CA HIS A 89 -22.01 39.93 -19.22
C HIS A 89 -23.11 39.40 -20.15
N LYS A 90 -24.34 39.12 -19.66
CA LYS A 90 -25.46 38.63 -20.48
C LYS A 90 -26.27 39.75 -21.18
N SER A 91 -25.84 41.00 -21.06
CA SER A 91 -26.55 42.19 -21.54
C SER A 91 -26.29 42.55 -23.02
N VAL A 92 -25.45 41.78 -23.73
CA VAL A 92 -25.21 41.95 -25.18
C VAL A 92 -26.05 40.92 -25.97
N PRO A 93 -27.03 41.34 -26.78
CA PRO A 93 -27.89 40.40 -27.50
C PRO A 93 -27.22 39.91 -28.80
N ILE A 94 -27.06 38.58 -28.90
CA ILE A 94 -26.89 37.89 -30.20
C ILE A 94 -28.15 37.04 -30.39
N GLN A 95 -28.80 37.19 -31.55
CA GLN A 95 -30.08 36.56 -31.85
C GLN A 95 -29.96 35.03 -31.93
N SER A 96 -30.97 34.31 -31.45
CA SER A 96 -31.02 32.85 -31.47
C SER A 96 -32.23 32.34 -32.26
N THR A 97 -31.98 31.42 -33.20
CA THR A 97 -33.02 30.67 -33.89
C THR A 97 -33.34 29.38 -33.15
N GLN A 98 -34.40 29.48 -32.35
CA GLN A 98 -35.33 28.42 -31.91
C GLN A 98 -35.02 26.95 -32.29
N SER A 99 -35.08 26.06 -31.31
CA SER A 99 -36.22 25.13 -31.24
C SER A 99 -36.40 24.52 -29.84
N GLU A 100 -37.65 24.52 -29.37
CA GLU A 100 -38.03 23.98 -28.06
C GLU A 100 -38.36 22.48 -28.10
N LYS A 101 -38.22 21.80 -26.95
CA LYS A 101 -39.29 21.07 -26.23
C LYS A 101 -38.75 20.70 -24.83
N LYS A 102 -39.38 21.02 -23.69
CA LYS A 102 -40.75 20.74 -23.18
C LYS A 102 -41.00 19.21 -23.06
N ASN A 103 -41.48 18.66 -21.94
CA ASN A 103 -42.01 19.28 -20.70
C ASN A 103 -42.20 18.23 -19.58
N LYS A 104 -42.03 18.64 -18.29
CA LYS A 104 -42.84 18.20 -17.10
C LYS A 104 -42.83 16.69 -16.71
N HIS A 105 -43.15 16.23 -15.50
CA HIS A 105 -43.44 16.76 -14.15
C HIS A 105 -42.94 15.67 -13.13
N LYS A 106 -42.99 15.73 -11.78
CA LYS A 106 -43.82 16.46 -10.80
C LYS A 106 -43.05 16.55 -9.46
N ARG A 107 -43.40 17.48 -8.56
CA ARG A 107 -42.88 17.53 -7.17
C ARG A 107 -43.75 16.70 -6.22
N VAL A 108 -43.12 16.09 -5.22
CA VAL A 108 -43.60 16.07 -3.82
C VAL A 108 -42.48 16.72 -2.98
N ASN A 109 -42.79 17.22 -1.77
CA ASN A 109 -41.96 18.19 -1.05
C ASN A 109 -42.04 18.00 0.47
N LYS A 110 -41.08 18.58 1.22
CA LYS A 110 -40.95 18.57 2.70
C LYS A 110 -40.48 17.22 3.31
N GLU A 111 -39.81 17.18 4.48
CA GLU A 111 -39.44 18.25 5.43
C GLU A 111 -37.96 18.14 5.89
N GLN A 112 -37.51 18.94 6.88
CA GLN A 112 -36.09 19.22 7.16
C GLN A 112 -35.40 18.31 8.23
N PRO A 113 -34.05 18.22 8.26
CA PRO A 113 -33.30 17.42 9.24
C PRO A 113 -32.84 18.22 10.49
N LEU A 114 -33.29 17.79 11.68
CA LEU A 114 -32.74 18.09 13.03
C LEU A 114 -33.26 17.01 14.01
N TYR A 115 -32.55 16.57 15.06
CA TYR A 115 -31.13 16.69 15.41
C TYR A 115 -30.65 15.28 15.88
N ASP A 116 -29.83 14.96 16.89
CA ASP A 116 -29.07 15.69 17.91
C ASP A 116 -27.59 15.24 17.93
N SER A 117 -26.72 15.97 18.62
CA SER A 117 -25.28 15.76 18.62
C SER A 117 -24.64 15.58 20.01
N LYS A 118 -25.38 15.16 21.06
CA LYS A 118 -24.84 15.09 22.44
C LYS A 118 -24.11 13.80 22.83
N PHE A 119 -24.26 12.69 22.10
CA PHE A 119 -23.52 11.45 22.38
C PHE A 119 -22.29 11.26 21.48
N LYS A 120 -21.32 12.17 21.61
CA LYS A 120 -19.92 11.90 21.29
C LYS A 120 -19.10 11.78 22.57
N LYS A 121 -19.14 10.59 23.18
CA LYS A 121 -17.90 10.06 23.76
C LYS A 121 -17.03 9.65 22.57
N ASP A 122 -15.96 10.38 22.32
CA ASP A 122 -14.93 9.95 21.37
C ASP A 122 -14.20 8.75 22.01
N PHE A 123 -14.75 7.55 21.81
CA PHE A 123 -14.09 6.29 22.19
C PHE A 123 -12.73 6.20 21.48
N PRO A 124 -11.65 5.81 22.19
CA PRO A 124 -10.31 5.83 21.64
C PRO A 124 -10.19 4.89 20.43
N ASP A 125 -9.26 5.22 19.54
CA ASP A 125 -8.92 4.41 18.39
C ASP A 125 -8.27 3.10 18.88
N LEU A 126 -8.99 1.97 18.81
CA LEU A 126 -8.59 0.70 19.42
C LEU A 126 -7.48 -0.05 18.66
N LYS A 127 -6.82 0.61 17.69
CA LYS A 127 -5.60 0.12 17.05
C LYS A 127 -4.64 -0.43 18.09
N ARG A 128 -4.08 -1.60 17.81
CA ARG A 128 -3.13 -2.27 18.68
C ARG A 128 -1.82 -1.47 18.71
N ASP A 129 -1.28 -1.25 19.91
CA ASP A 129 0.13 -0.94 20.05
C ASP A 129 0.90 -2.25 19.77
N PRO A 130 1.80 -2.32 18.76
CA PRO A 130 2.47 -3.56 18.40
C PRO A 130 3.33 -4.16 19.52
N PHE A 131 3.62 -3.41 20.59
CA PHE A 131 4.38 -3.86 21.75
C PHE A 131 3.50 -4.36 22.93
N GLU A 132 2.17 -4.24 22.82
CA GLU A 132 1.21 -4.67 23.85
C GLU A 132 1.14 -6.20 23.99
N THR A 133 1.18 -6.71 25.23
CA THR A 133 1.04 -8.14 25.55
C THR A 133 -0.42 -8.61 25.57
N HIS A 134 -0.62 -9.93 25.59
CA HIS A 134 -1.96 -10.53 25.60
C HIS A 134 -2.80 -10.12 26.82
N THR A 135 -2.18 -10.02 28.01
CA THR A 135 -2.87 -9.64 29.26
C THR A 135 -3.26 -8.17 29.25
N GLU A 136 -2.33 -7.28 28.88
CA GLU A 136 -2.61 -5.83 28.78
C GLU A 136 -3.74 -5.54 27.79
N PHE A 137 -3.77 -6.26 26.67
CA PHE A 137 -4.84 -6.19 25.68
C PHE A 137 -6.20 -6.68 26.24
N GLN A 138 -6.22 -7.77 27.03
CA GLN A 138 -7.45 -8.25 27.67
C GLN A 138 -7.97 -7.25 28.72
N ASP A 139 -7.10 -6.73 29.59
CA ASP A 139 -7.45 -5.69 30.57
C ASP A 139 -7.99 -4.44 29.88
N ARG A 140 -7.34 -4.02 28.77
CA ARG A 140 -7.79 -2.89 27.95
C ARG A 140 -9.17 -3.14 27.32
N ILE A 141 -9.46 -4.33 26.82
CA ILE A 141 -10.79 -4.70 26.32
C ILE A 141 -11.84 -4.66 27.43
N HIS A 142 -11.51 -5.17 28.63
CA HIS A 142 -12.42 -5.20 29.76
C HIS A 142 -12.80 -3.76 30.20
N VAL A 143 -11.84 -2.84 30.25
CA VAL A 143 -12.05 -1.41 30.52
C VAL A 143 -12.91 -0.71 29.46
N PHE A 144 -12.90 -1.17 28.20
CA PHE A 144 -13.69 -0.58 27.12
C PHE A 144 -15.05 -1.26 26.86
N GLY A 145 -15.40 -2.31 27.60
CA GLY A 145 -16.73 -2.92 27.55
C GLY A 145 -17.11 -3.52 26.18
N ALA A 146 -16.14 -4.11 25.48
CA ALA A 146 -16.43 -4.82 24.23
C ALA A 146 -17.01 -6.22 24.51
N PHE A 147 -18.02 -6.62 23.73
CA PHE A 147 -18.75 -7.87 23.93
C PHE A 147 -18.02 -9.04 23.24
N GLN A 148 -17.81 -10.14 23.96
CA GLN A 148 -17.28 -11.38 23.37
C GLN A 148 -18.38 -12.08 22.57
N VAL A 149 -18.12 -12.41 21.31
CA VAL A 149 -19.04 -13.25 20.51
C VAL A 149 -18.69 -14.74 20.66
N GLY A 150 -19.63 -15.62 20.31
CA GLY A 150 -19.41 -17.07 20.28
C GLY A 150 -18.65 -17.50 19.02
N SER A 151 -19.08 -17.01 17.86
CA SER A 151 -18.39 -17.18 16.58
C SER A 151 -18.60 -15.99 15.64
N ALA A 152 -17.79 -15.91 14.59
CA ALA A 152 -17.95 -14.97 13.49
C ALA A 152 -17.77 -15.66 12.12
N THR A 153 -18.58 -15.28 11.13
CA THR A 153 -18.52 -15.84 9.76
C THR A 153 -18.39 -14.72 8.73
N LEU A 154 -17.35 -14.76 7.88
CA LEU A 154 -17.08 -13.74 6.87
C LEU A 154 -18.07 -13.77 5.69
N ILE A 155 -18.79 -12.66 5.47
CA ILE A 155 -19.79 -12.53 4.39
C ILE A 155 -19.08 -12.08 3.10
N LYS A 156 -18.39 -13.02 2.45
CA LYS A 156 -17.47 -12.75 1.32
C LYS A 156 -18.04 -11.87 0.18
N LYS A 157 -19.35 -11.92 -0.11
CA LYS A 157 -19.96 -11.19 -1.23
C LYS A 157 -19.90 -9.66 -1.08
N ASN A 158 -19.76 -9.12 0.13
CA ASN A 158 -20.02 -7.71 0.42
C ASN A 158 -18.78 -6.93 0.94
N TYR A 159 -17.56 -7.39 0.62
CA TYR A 159 -16.31 -6.68 1.00
C TYR A 159 -16.23 -5.30 0.35
N GLN A 160 -16.00 -4.26 1.16
CA GLN A 160 -15.93 -2.86 0.71
C GLN A 160 -14.48 -2.45 0.43
N TYR A 161 -14.02 -2.70 -0.80
CA TYR A 161 -12.67 -2.30 -1.29
C TYR A 161 -12.33 -0.83 -0.98
N GLU A 162 -13.32 0.06 -1.02
CA GLU A 162 -13.18 1.51 -0.76
C GLU A 162 -12.90 1.86 0.71
N THR A 163 -13.18 0.97 1.66
CA THR A 163 -13.10 1.27 3.11
C THR A 163 -12.41 0.20 3.96
N GLY A 164 -11.91 -0.89 3.34
CA GLY A 164 -11.25 -2.01 4.05
C GLY A 164 -12.21 -2.85 4.91
N LYS A 165 -13.52 -2.67 4.79
CA LYS A 165 -14.50 -3.36 5.66
C LYS A 165 -14.87 -4.73 5.15
N PHE A 166 -14.79 -5.71 6.05
CA PHE A 166 -15.38 -7.02 5.90
C PHE A 166 -16.69 -7.08 6.70
N PRO A 167 -17.83 -7.40 6.07
CA PRO A 167 -19.02 -7.78 6.81
C PRO A 167 -18.84 -9.19 7.40
N ILE A 168 -19.26 -9.35 8.65
CA ILE A 168 -19.30 -10.63 9.36
C ILE A 168 -20.71 -10.88 9.88
N LYS A 169 -21.14 -12.14 9.82
CA LYS A 169 -22.29 -12.62 10.59
C LYS A 169 -21.78 -13.01 11.97
N ILE A 170 -22.33 -12.43 13.02
CA ILE A 170 -22.01 -12.79 14.41
C ILE A 170 -22.95 -13.90 14.88
N GLN A 171 -22.43 -14.86 15.64
CA GLN A 171 -23.21 -15.65 16.58
C GLN A 171 -22.80 -15.26 18.00
N TRP A 172 -23.73 -14.69 18.77
CA TRP A 172 -23.49 -14.29 20.16
C TRP A 172 -23.32 -15.53 21.05
N ASN A 173 -22.46 -15.48 22.07
CA ASN A 173 -22.35 -16.59 23.03
C ASN A 173 -23.57 -16.62 23.98
N GLU A 174 -23.85 -17.79 24.58
CA GLU A 174 -25.01 -17.98 25.47
C GLU A 174 -25.05 -16.96 26.61
N TRP A 175 -23.89 -16.59 27.16
CA TRP A 175 -23.79 -15.58 28.21
C TRP A 175 -24.30 -14.21 27.73
N SER A 176 -23.91 -13.76 26.54
CA SER A 176 -24.38 -12.49 25.99
C SER A 176 -25.87 -12.52 25.64
N GLN A 177 -26.36 -13.62 25.06
CA GLN A 177 -27.79 -13.81 24.78
C GLN A 177 -28.65 -13.83 26.06
N LYS A 178 -28.12 -14.37 27.16
CA LYS A 178 -28.83 -14.49 28.44
C LYS A 178 -28.91 -13.18 29.25
N HIS A 179 -27.98 -12.25 29.05
CA HIS A 179 -27.90 -11.01 29.84
C HIS A 179 -28.26 -9.74 29.05
N PHE A 180 -28.42 -9.81 27.73
CA PHE A 180 -28.69 -8.66 26.87
C PHE A 180 -29.59 -9.01 25.67
N GLU A 181 -30.46 -8.09 25.26
CA GLU A 181 -31.17 -8.17 23.98
C GLU A 181 -30.17 -7.95 22.82
N MET A 182 -29.68 -9.06 22.26
CA MET A 182 -28.69 -9.05 21.20
C MET A 182 -29.35 -9.01 19.80
N PRO A 183 -28.84 -8.18 18.86
CA PRO A 183 -29.45 -8.01 17.55
C PRO A 183 -29.19 -9.19 16.61
N GLU A 184 -30.18 -9.47 15.75
CA GLU A 184 -30.06 -10.46 14.69
C GLU A 184 -29.26 -9.93 13.48
N ASN A 185 -28.00 -10.37 13.39
CA ASN A 185 -27.14 -10.39 12.20
C ASN A 185 -26.40 -9.09 11.79
N ASP A 186 -25.45 -9.28 10.86
CA ASP A 186 -24.63 -8.31 10.10
C ASP A 186 -23.90 -7.20 10.89
N ALA A 187 -22.71 -7.55 11.37
CA ALA A 187 -21.70 -6.63 11.88
C ALA A 187 -20.60 -6.34 10.85
N TRP A 188 -19.80 -5.30 11.08
CA TRP A 188 -18.71 -4.92 10.19
C TRP A 188 -17.39 -4.84 10.96
N ILE A 189 -16.37 -5.58 10.52
CA ILE A 189 -15.00 -5.37 10.97
C ILE A 189 -14.28 -4.45 9.98
N ILE A 190 -13.65 -3.40 10.50
CA ILE A 190 -12.57 -2.73 9.81
C ILE A 190 -11.34 -3.57 10.15
N ALA A 191 -11.10 -4.63 9.37
CA ALA A 191 -9.81 -5.30 9.43
C ALA A 191 -8.82 -4.37 8.73
N GLU A 192 -7.80 -3.90 9.45
CA GLU A 192 -6.67 -3.26 8.78
C GLU A 192 -6.05 -4.28 7.82
N ARG A 193 -5.52 -3.81 6.69
CA ARG A 193 -5.11 -4.67 5.55
C ARG A 193 -4.14 -5.78 5.99
N ASP A 194 -3.31 -5.45 6.98
CA ASP A 194 -2.29 -6.32 7.57
C ASP A 194 -2.88 -7.40 8.50
N LEU A 195 -4.09 -7.20 9.05
CA LEU A 195 -4.79 -8.21 9.84
C LEU A 195 -5.25 -9.39 8.96
N ALA A 196 -5.64 -9.11 7.71
CA ALA A 196 -5.96 -10.17 6.75
C ALA A 196 -4.72 -10.97 6.32
N VAL A 197 -3.51 -10.42 6.49
CA VAL A 197 -2.22 -11.08 6.22
C VAL A 197 -1.73 -11.84 7.45
N SER A 198 -1.80 -11.27 8.66
CA SER A 198 -1.39 -11.97 9.88
C SER A 198 -2.26 -13.19 10.20
N ILE A 199 -3.55 -13.15 9.83
CA ILE A 199 -4.47 -14.30 9.81
C ILE A 199 -4.00 -15.43 8.86
N TYR A 200 -3.29 -15.09 7.79
CA TYR A 200 -2.88 -16.04 6.75
C TYR A 200 -1.52 -16.70 7.05
N GLU A 201 -0.64 -16.03 7.81
CA GLU A 201 0.77 -16.41 7.93
C GLU A 201 1.18 -17.05 9.27
N ASN A 202 0.33 -17.04 10.31
CA ASN A 202 0.72 -17.51 11.66
C ASN A 202 -0.28 -18.49 12.30
N HIS A 203 0.24 -19.56 12.89
CA HIS A 203 -0.53 -20.61 13.60
C HIS A 203 -0.97 -20.20 15.02
N GLN A 204 -1.24 -18.92 15.28
CA GLN A 204 -1.63 -18.42 16.60
C GLN A 204 -3.04 -17.82 16.60
N SER A 205 -3.71 -17.95 17.74
CA SER A 205 -5.01 -17.35 18.01
C SER A 205 -4.84 -15.86 18.37
N TYR A 206 -5.40 -14.97 17.55
CA TYR A 206 -5.31 -13.52 17.72
C TYR A 206 -6.68 -12.89 17.96
N PRO A 207 -6.82 -11.97 18.93
CA PRO A 207 -8.07 -11.25 19.14
C PRO A 207 -8.27 -10.14 18.10
N ILE A 208 -9.49 -10.05 17.58
CA ILE A 208 -9.97 -9.10 16.58
C ILE A 208 -11.06 -8.24 17.22
N VAL A 209 -11.01 -6.92 17.02
CA VAL A 209 -12.04 -5.98 17.50
C VAL A 209 -12.85 -5.44 16.33
N GLY A 210 -14.18 -5.60 16.40
CA GLY A 210 -15.14 -5.17 15.39
C GLY A 210 -16.09 -4.07 15.86
N LYS A 211 -16.89 -3.52 14.94
CA LYS A 211 -18.00 -2.63 15.25
C LYS A 211 -19.30 -3.19 14.67
N CYS A 212 -20.09 -3.83 15.53
CA CYS A 212 -21.44 -4.25 15.20
C CYS A 212 -22.34 -3.01 15.07
N TYR A 213 -23.13 -2.94 14.01
CA TYR A 213 -24.19 -1.95 13.87
C TYR A 213 -25.45 -2.49 14.52
N VAL A 214 -26.11 -1.68 15.34
CA VAL A 214 -27.35 -2.04 16.04
C VAL A 214 -28.44 -1.04 15.66
N ASN A 215 -29.69 -1.51 15.66
CA ASN A 215 -30.87 -0.74 15.29
C ASN A 215 -30.85 0.67 15.91
N HIS A 216 -31.27 1.66 15.12
CA HIS A 216 -31.23 3.10 15.44
C HIS A 216 -29.82 3.75 15.46
N GLY A 217 -28.82 3.13 14.84
CA GLY A 217 -27.52 3.79 14.57
C GLY A 217 -26.49 3.66 15.70
N ILE A 218 -26.73 2.76 16.64
CA ILE A 218 -25.84 2.47 17.77
C ILE A 218 -24.73 1.53 17.29
N TYR A 219 -23.51 1.71 17.79
CA TYR A 219 -22.37 0.83 17.51
C TYR A 219 -21.96 0.10 18.77
N LEU A 220 -21.91 -1.23 18.73
CA LEU A 220 -21.29 -2.05 19.77
C LEU A 220 -19.87 -2.43 19.35
N SER A 221 -18.91 -2.23 20.26
CA SER A 221 -17.60 -2.86 20.17
C SER A 221 -17.75 -4.35 20.45
N VAL A 222 -17.27 -5.19 19.56
CA VAL A 222 -17.29 -6.65 19.71
C VAL A 222 -15.88 -7.21 19.58
N TYR A 223 -15.59 -8.35 20.21
CA TYR A 223 -14.34 -9.05 19.99
C TYR A 223 -14.51 -10.58 19.86
N PHE A 224 -13.57 -11.18 19.13
CA PHE A 224 -13.43 -12.62 18.94
C PHE A 224 -11.99 -12.97 18.61
N HIS A 225 -11.61 -14.21 18.84
CA HIS A 225 -10.32 -14.76 18.45
C HIS A 225 -10.36 -15.36 17.02
N THR A 226 -9.21 -15.52 16.36
CA THR A 226 -9.13 -16.04 14.99
C THR A 226 -9.54 -17.51 14.86
N ASP A 227 -9.53 -18.28 15.95
CA ASP A 227 -10.09 -19.63 16.03
C ASP A 227 -11.64 -19.64 16.11
N GLN A 228 -12.25 -18.55 16.59
CA GLN A 228 -13.71 -18.35 16.57
C GLN A 228 -14.24 -17.88 15.20
N LEU A 229 -13.37 -17.66 14.21
CA LEU A 229 -13.78 -17.44 12.82
C LEU A 229 -14.10 -18.79 12.15
N ALA A 230 -15.34 -18.94 11.67
CA ALA A 230 -15.76 -20.10 10.90
C ALA A 230 -15.13 -20.08 9.48
N PHE A 231 -13.92 -20.63 9.37
CA PHE A 231 -13.09 -20.57 8.17
C PHE A 231 -13.39 -21.67 7.12
N ASP A 232 -14.33 -21.40 6.18
CA ASP A 232 -14.35 -22.06 4.85
C ASP A 232 -13.24 -21.49 3.93
N LEU A 233 -11.99 -21.50 4.42
CA LEU A 233 -10.86 -20.85 3.74
C LEU A 233 -10.23 -21.71 2.64
N LYS A 234 -10.28 -23.05 2.77
CA LYS A 234 -9.58 -23.99 1.88
C LYS A 234 -9.99 -23.85 0.41
N ASP A 235 -11.27 -23.62 0.11
CA ASP A 235 -11.76 -23.61 -1.28
C ASP A 235 -11.79 -22.22 -1.95
N LYS A 236 -12.10 -21.16 -1.18
CA LYS A 236 -12.81 -20.00 -1.76
C LYS A 236 -12.14 -18.63 -1.63
N LEU A 237 -11.01 -18.46 -0.96
CA LEU A 237 -10.20 -17.23 -1.04
C LEU A 237 -8.97 -17.34 -1.96
N SER A 238 -9.09 -18.20 -2.98
CA SER A 238 -8.28 -18.09 -4.19
C SER A 238 -8.45 -16.70 -4.81
N ILE A 239 -7.37 -15.89 -4.76
CA ILE A 239 -7.09 -14.91 -5.81
C ILE A 239 -6.89 -15.75 -7.08
N LYS A 240 -7.98 -16.00 -7.83
CA LYS A 240 -8.00 -16.95 -8.97
C LYS A 240 -7.06 -16.59 -10.13
N LYS A 241 -6.33 -15.48 -10.00
CA LYS A 241 -5.25 -15.05 -10.89
C LYS A 241 -4.03 -14.59 -10.07
N LYS A 242 -3.26 -15.56 -9.54
CA LYS A 242 -1.82 -15.39 -9.27
C LYS A 242 -1.06 -14.92 -10.52
N LYS A 243 -1.62 -15.22 -11.70
CA LYS A 243 -1.18 -14.80 -13.02
C LYS A 243 -2.34 -14.12 -13.76
N TRP A 244 -2.14 -12.89 -14.20
CA TRP A 244 -2.96 -12.24 -15.22
C TRP A 244 -2.31 -12.46 -16.60
N VAL A 245 -3.09 -12.35 -17.67
CA VAL A 245 -2.62 -12.47 -19.05
C VAL A 245 -3.23 -11.31 -19.83
N GLU A 246 -2.38 -10.54 -20.50
CA GLU A 246 -2.78 -9.39 -21.30
C GLU A 246 -3.42 -9.88 -22.62
N PRO A 247 -4.68 -9.50 -22.93
CA PRO A 247 -5.42 -10.08 -24.06
C PRO A 247 -4.79 -9.88 -25.44
N TYR A 248 -4.05 -8.80 -25.71
CA TYR A 248 -3.51 -8.50 -27.04
C TYR A 248 -2.19 -9.24 -27.33
N THR A 249 -1.22 -9.12 -26.44
CA THR A 249 0.13 -9.70 -26.54
C THR A 249 0.23 -11.12 -26.00
N GLN A 250 -0.69 -11.53 -25.12
CA GLN A 250 -0.57 -12.72 -24.26
C GLN A 250 0.57 -12.65 -23.24
N MET A 251 1.09 -11.45 -22.92
CA MET A 251 2.05 -11.26 -21.83
C MET A 251 1.50 -11.78 -20.49
N GLU A 252 2.28 -12.61 -19.80
CA GLU A 252 1.96 -13.12 -18.47
C GLU A 252 2.46 -12.15 -17.40
N PHE A 253 1.59 -11.76 -16.46
CA PHE A 253 1.95 -10.91 -15.31
C PHE A 253 1.66 -11.66 -14.01
N ILE A 254 2.65 -11.75 -13.12
CA ILE A 254 2.57 -12.45 -11.84
C ILE A 254 2.21 -11.48 -10.71
N TYR A 255 1.31 -11.90 -9.83
CA TYR A 255 0.93 -11.17 -8.61
C TYR A 255 2.04 -11.26 -7.56
N VAL A 256 2.60 -10.11 -7.21
CA VAL A 256 3.56 -9.92 -6.12
C VAL A 256 2.80 -9.34 -4.92
N PRO A 257 2.80 -10.00 -3.74
CA PRO A 257 1.86 -9.69 -2.66
C PRO A 257 2.11 -8.37 -1.91
N GLY A 258 3.21 -7.66 -2.20
CA GLY A 258 3.66 -6.51 -1.41
C GLY A 258 4.19 -6.92 -0.03
N GLY A 259 4.68 -5.94 0.73
CA GLY A 259 5.30 -6.18 2.05
C GLY A 259 6.54 -5.33 2.27
N SER A 260 7.27 -5.57 3.36
CA SER A 260 8.52 -4.88 3.68
C SER A 260 9.76 -5.74 3.39
N PHE A 261 10.82 -5.11 2.87
CA PHE A 261 12.13 -5.75 2.71
C PHE A 261 13.29 -4.79 3.03
N GLN A 262 14.52 -5.32 3.03
CA GLN A 262 15.74 -4.54 3.09
C GLN A 262 16.31 -4.41 1.68
N MET A 263 16.34 -3.19 1.15
CA MET A 263 16.81 -2.88 -0.21
C MET A 263 18.30 -2.51 -0.19
N GLY A 264 19.05 -2.97 -1.20
CA GLY A 264 20.48 -2.73 -1.37
C GLY A 264 21.39 -3.85 -0.86
N ASP A 265 22.69 -3.55 -0.77
CA ASP A 265 23.73 -4.48 -0.30
C ASP A 265 24.81 -3.76 0.50
N GLN A 266 25.00 -4.17 1.77
CA GLN A 266 26.01 -3.58 2.66
C GLN A 266 27.44 -3.86 2.19
N PHE A 267 27.64 -4.92 1.39
CA PHE A 267 28.91 -5.34 0.80
C PHE A 267 28.99 -5.02 -0.71
N GLY A 268 27.96 -4.38 -1.28
CA GLY A 268 27.91 -3.95 -2.68
C GLY A 268 28.67 -2.65 -2.96
N ASP A 269 28.36 -2.02 -4.09
CA ASP A 269 28.93 -0.73 -4.47
C ASP A 269 28.26 0.44 -3.73
N ASP A 270 28.88 1.61 -3.69
CA ASP A 270 28.42 2.70 -2.79
C ASP A 270 27.08 3.33 -3.20
N ASN A 271 26.62 3.10 -4.43
CA ASN A 271 25.27 3.45 -4.88
C ASN A 271 24.20 2.44 -4.42
N GLU A 272 24.59 1.23 -3.98
CA GLU A 272 23.72 0.18 -3.40
C GLU A 272 23.50 0.38 -1.89
N LYS A 273 23.96 1.50 -1.33
CA LYS A 273 24.00 1.80 0.12
C LYS A 273 23.26 3.11 0.43
N PRO A 274 22.74 3.29 1.66
CA PRO A 274 22.68 2.31 2.74
C PRO A 274 21.64 1.21 2.47
N VAL A 275 21.81 0.07 3.11
CA VAL A 275 20.72 -0.91 3.22
C VAL A 275 19.59 -0.30 4.05
N HIS A 276 18.39 -0.26 3.51
CA HIS A 276 17.27 0.46 4.12
C HIS A 276 15.93 -0.30 3.97
N LYS A 277 15.03 -0.10 4.94
CA LYS A 277 13.71 -0.75 4.94
C LYS A 277 12.77 -0.04 3.97
N VAL A 278 12.36 -0.73 2.92
CA VAL A 278 11.30 -0.30 1.99
C VAL A 278 10.04 -1.14 2.22
N THR A 279 8.87 -0.55 2.02
CA THR A 279 7.57 -1.25 2.04
C THR A 279 6.82 -0.99 0.74
N LEU A 280 6.27 -2.02 0.13
CA LEU A 280 5.55 -1.92 -1.15
C LEU A 280 4.09 -2.38 -1.03
N ASP A 281 3.22 -1.73 -1.79
CA ASP A 281 1.90 -2.27 -2.14
C ASP A 281 2.02 -3.59 -2.95
N PRO A 282 0.95 -4.40 -3.04
CA PRO A 282 0.88 -5.51 -3.99
C PRO A 282 0.78 -5.00 -5.43
N PHE A 283 1.49 -5.63 -6.35
CA PHE A 283 1.53 -5.27 -7.78
C PHE A 283 1.53 -6.51 -8.70
N PHE A 284 1.37 -6.29 -10.01
CA PHE A 284 1.49 -7.34 -11.02
C PHE A 284 2.66 -7.01 -11.96
N ILE A 285 3.70 -7.83 -11.99
CA ILE A 285 4.89 -7.62 -12.85
C ILE A 285 5.01 -8.70 -13.92
N GLY A 286 5.54 -8.33 -15.09
CA GLY A 286 5.80 -9.23 -16.20
C GLY A 286 6.65 -10.42 -15.76
N LYS A 287 6.18 -11.62 -16.08
CA LYS A 287 6.84 -12.90 -15.80
C LYS A 287 8.26 -12.95 -16.40
N TYR A 288 8.38 -12.32 -17.56
CA TYR A 288 9.56 -12.23 -18.42
C TYR A 288 9.83 -10.75 -18.78
N PRO A 289 11.01 -10.44 -19.32
CA PRO A 289 11.19 -9.28 -20.19
C PRO A 289 10.16 -9.28 -21.33
N VAL A 290 9.89 -8.11 -21.92
CA VAL A 290 9.09 -8.03 -23.16
C VAL A 290 9.84 -8.75 -24.28
N THR A 291 9.18 -9.66 -24.99
CA THR A 291 9.83 -10.44 -26.05
C THR A 291 9.76 -9.76 -27.42
N GLN A 292 10.60 -10.18 -28.36
CA GLN A 292 10.66 -9.64 -29.72
C GLN A 292 9.33 -9.78 -30.47
N GLY A 293 8.61 -10.89 -30.28
CA GLY A 293 7.28 -11.11 -30.83
C GLY A 293 6.21 -10.20 -30.21
N GLN A 294 6.23 -10.04 -28.88
CA GLN A 294 5.33 -9.12 -28.16
C GLN A 294 5.54 -7.66 -28.60
N TRP A 295 6.82 -7.25 -28.68
CA TRP A 295 7.23 -5.95 -29.20
C TRP A 295 6.72 -5.71 -30.62
N THR A 296 7.03 -6.64 -31.54
CA THR A 296 6.67 -6.54 -32.96
C THR A 296 5.15 -6.49 -33.15
N LYS A 297 4.37 -7.21 -32.33
CA LYS A 297 2.90 -7.19 -32.37
C LYS A 297 2.30 -5.82 -32.01
N VAL A 298 2.97 -5.03 -31.17
CA VAL A 298 2.51 -3.67 -30.79
C VAL A 298 3.08 -2.59 -31.73
N MET A 299 4.37 -2.71 -32.08
CA MET A 299 5.16 -1.65 -32.75
C MET A 299 5.31 -1.84 -34.27
N GLY A 300 5.08 -3.05 -34.78
CA GLY A 300 5.18 -3.38 -36.22
C GLY A 300 6.61 -3.55 -36.76
N LYS A 301 7.65 -3.41 -35.92
CA LYS A 301 9.06 -3.58 -36.28
C LYS A 301 9.87 -4.13 -35.10
N ASN A 302 10.84 -5.00 -35.37
CA ASN A 302 11.80 -5.52 -34.39
C ASN A 302 13.15 -4.75 -34.46
N PRO A 303 13.54 -3.98 -33.44
CA PRO A 303 14.79 -3.21 -33.40
C PRO A 303 16.00 -4.04 -32.95
N SER A 304 15.77 -5.14 -32.24
CA SER A 304 16.79 -5.98 -31.58
C SER A 304 17.90 -6.44 -32.53
N GLU A 305 19.14 -6.60 -32.06
CA GLU A 305 20.24 -7.15 -32.85
C GLU A 305 20.12 -8.68 -32.99
N PHE A 306 19.85 -9.38 -31.89
CA PHE A 306 19.77 -10.84 -31.82
C PHE A 306 18.40 -11.36 -32.26
N LYS A 307 18.08 -11.21 -33.56
CA LYS A 307 16.80 -11.64 -34.19
C LYS A 307 16.71 -13.15 -34.38
N LYS A 308 16.64 -13.89 -33.26
CA LYS A 308 16.70 -15.36 -33.22
C LYS A 308 15.34 -16.04 -33.05
N GLY A 309 14.35 -15.37 -32.44
CA GLY A 309 13.02 -15.92 -32.19
C GLY A 309 12.08 -14.91 -31.51
N ASP A 310 10.77 -15.14 -31.59
CA ASP A 310 9.74 -14.25 -31.02
C ASP A 310 9.69 -14.28 -29.47
N ASP A 311 10.36 -15.26 -28.87
CA ASP A 311 10.50 -15.59 -27.44
C ASP A 311 11.80 -15.04 -26.81
N TYR A 312 12.74 -14.55 -27.61
CA TYR A 312 13.90 -13.80 -27.11
C TYR A 312 13.45 -12.44 -26.55
N PRO A 313 14.15 -11.88 -25.54
CA PRO A 313 13.88 -10.52 -25.08
C PRO A 313 14.09 -9.51 -26.21
N VAL A 314 13.29 -8.44 -26.22
CA VAL A 314 13.56 -7.28 -27.09
C VAL A 314 14.70 -6.47 -26.50
N GLU A 315 15.69 -6.16 -27.34
CA GLU A 315 16.80 -5.27 -27.03
C GLU A 315 16.96 -4.19 -28.11
N CYS A 316 18.01 -3.38 -28.04
CA CYS A 316 18.14 -2.13 -28.81
C CYS A 316 16.97 -1.14 -28.59
N VAL A 317 16.31 -1.21 -27.42
CA VAL A 317 15.21 -0.33 -27.01
C VAL A 317 15.62 0.60 -25.87
N SER A 318 15.29 1.88 -26.02
CA SER A 318 15.57 2.93 -25.04
C SER A 318 14.39 3.13 -24.11
N TRP A 319 14.66 3.75 -22.94
CA TRP A 319 13.62 4.11 -21.98
C TRP A 319 12.45 4.85 -22.64
N ASN A 320 12.75 5.80 -23.56
CA ASN A 320 11.76 6.53 -24.34
C ASN A 320 10.89 5.62 -25.24
N ASP A 321 11.46 4.57 -25.88
CA ASP A 321 10.65 3.64 -26.69
C ASP A 321 9.73 2.78 -25.83
N THR A 322 10.14 2.44 -24.59
CA THR A 322 9.27 1.69 -23.67
C THR A 322 7.98 2.46 -23.37
N GLN A 323 8.06 3.79 -23.28
CA GLN A 323 6.89 4.65 -23.09
C GLN A 323 5.95 4.59 -24.30
N GLU A 324 6.49 4.67 -25.53
CA GLU A 324 5.68 4.55 -26.77
C GLU A 324 5.04 3.15 -26.89
N TYR A 325 5.78 2.09 -26.52
CA TYR A 325 5.25 0.73 -26.43
C TYR A 325 4.10 0.63 -25.42
N MET A 326 4.26 1.20 -24.23
CA MET A 326 3.23 1.17 -23.18
C MET A 326 1.98 1.98 -23.54
N ASP A 327 2.13 3.16 -24.17
CA ASP A 327 0.99 3.96 -24.65
C ASP A 327 0.22 3.20 -25.76
N LYS A 328 0.91 2.63 -26.75
CA LYS A 328 0.28 1.81 -27.80
C LYS A 328 -0.33 0.52 -27.26
N LEU A 329 0.35 -0.16 -26.34
CA LEU A 329 -0.16 -1.37 -25.70
C LEU A 329 -1.43 -1.05 -24.90
N SER A 330 -1.46 0.02 -24.11
CA SER A 330 -2.64 0.45 -23.34
C SER A 330 -3.86 0.70 -24.24
N GLN A 331 -3.66 1.32 -25.41
CA GLN A 331 -4.72 1.53 -26.42
C GLN A 331 -5.29 0.21 -26.97
N LYS A 332 -4.45 -0.82 -27.12
CA LYS A 332 -4.83 -2.16 -27.63
C LYS A 332 -5.40 -3.08 -26.53
N SER A 333 -4.96 -2.90 -25.28
CA SER A 333 -5.24 -3.79 -24.13
C SER A 333 -6.57 -3.53 -23.44
N SER A 334 -7.61 -3.11 -24.16
CA SER A 334 -8.96 -2.81 -23.60
C SER A 334 -9.00 -1.77 -22.46
N GLY A 335 -8.06 -0.83 -22.42
CA GLY A 335 -8.01 0.22 -21.38
C GLY A 335 -7.42 -0.22 -20.03
N HIS A 336 -6.66 -1.31 -20.02
CA HIS A 336 -5.63 -1.55 -19.00
C HIS A 336 -4.42 -0.65 -19.25
N THR A 337 -3.69 -0.26 -18.20
CA THR A 337 -2.49 0.58 -18.33
C THR A 337 -1.24 -0.13 -17.82
N PHE A 338 -0.10 0.29 -18.35
CA PHE A 338 1.22 -0.28 -18.05
C PHE A 338 2.19 0.83 -17.69
N ARG A 339 3.21 0.46 -16.92
CA ARG A 339 4.36 1.29 -16.56
C ARG A 339 5.59 0.41 -16.40
N LEU A 340 6.77 1.01 -16.31
CA LEU A 340 7.94 0.29 -15.82
C LEU A 340 7.79 0.01 -14.30
N PRO A 341 8.47 -1.01 -13.76
CA PRO A 341 8.62 -1.16 -12.31
C PRO A 341 9.41 0.02 -11.73
N THR A 342 9.17 0.38 -10.47
CA THR A 342 10.17 1.19 -9.74
C THR A 342 11.39 0.33 -9.41
N GLU A 343 12.55 0.93 -9.16
CA GLU A 343 13.78 0.22 -8.79
C GLU A 343 13.57 -0.66 -7.54
N ALA A 344 12.70 -0.21 -6.62
CA ALA A 344 12.33 -0.93 -5.42
C ALA A 344 11.37 -2.09 -5.69
N GLU A 345 10.36 -1.91 -6.55
CA GLU A 345 9.50 -3.01 -7.00
C GLU A 345 10.32 -4.06 -7.74
N TRP A 346 11.25 -3.63 -8.59
CA TRP A 346 12.16 -4.51 -9.30
C TRP A 346 13.04 -5.30 -8.32
N GLU A 347 13.67 -4.67 -7.32
CA GLU A 347 14.50 -5.41 -6.35
C GLU A 347 13.67 -6.36 -5.48
N TYR A 348 12.50 -5.93 -5.03
CA TYR A 348 11.60 -6.76 -4.23
C TYR A 348 11.11 -7.99 -5.01
N ALA A 349 10.77 -7.78 -6.29
CA ALA A 349 10.39 -8.83 -7.22
C ALA A 349 11.57 -9.77 -7.51
N ALA A 350 12.77 -9.25 -7.79
CA ALA A 350 13.98 -10.03 -8.05
C ALA A 350 14.32 -10.92 -6.84
N ARG A 351 14.31 -10.32 -5.64
CA ARG A 351 14.45 -10.98 -4.33
C ARG A 351 13.23 -11.82 -3.93
N SER A 352 12.34 -12.15 -4.86
CA SER A 352 11.36 -13.22 -4.66
C SER A 352 10.38 -12.94 -3.51
N GLY A 353 9.98 -11.67 -3.36
CA GLY A 353 9.24 -11.18 -2.20
C GLY A 353 10.13 -10.59 -1.09
N GLY A 354 11.32 -10.07 -1.43
CA GLY A 354 12.20 -9.38 -0.49
C GLY A 354 13.13 -10.26 0.36
N LYS A 355 13.36 -11.51 -0.05
CA LYS A 355 14.28 -12.46 0.60
C LYS A 355 15.75 -12.03 0.48
N LYS A 356 16.61 -12.65 1.30
CA LYS A 356 18.07 -12.44 1.30
C LYS A 356 18.78 -13.31 0.25
N GLU A 357 18.45 -13.10 -1.01
CA GLU A 357 19.04 -13.80 -2.17
C GLU A 357 20.07 -12.88 -2.87
N LYS A 358 21.16 -13.44 -3.42
CA LYS A 358 22.21 -12.69 -4.12
C LYS A 358 21.85 -12.44 -5.59
N TYR A 359 21.24 -13.45 -6.22
CA TYR A 359 20.64 -13.45 -7.54
C TYR A 359 19.15 -13.72 -7.39
N ALA A 360 18.34 -13.48 -8.41
CA ALA A 360 16.93 -13.80 -8.32
C ALA A 360 16.74 -15.32 -8.18
N GLY A 361 16.15 -15.80 -7.07
CA GLY A 361 15.96 -17.22 -6.80
C GLY A 361 17.04 -17.89 -5.95
N GLY A 362 18.13 -17.19 -5.59
CA GLY A 362 19.13 -17.75 -4.68
C GLY A 362 20.52 -17.15 -4.76
N ASN A 363 21.53 -18.02 -4.68
CA ASN A 363 22.95 -17.64 -4.58
C ASN A 363 23.85 -18.32 -5.63
N ASP A 364 23.28 -19.22 -6.42
CA ASP A 364 23.92 -19.92 -7.53
C ASP A 364 23.52 -19.23 -8.84
N ILE A 365 24.51 -18.73 -9.61
CA ILE A 365 24.23 -17.96 -10.82
C ILE A 365 23.92 -18.84 -12.03
N GLU A 366 24.51 -20.04 -12.10
CA GLU A 366 24.40 -20.94 -13.26
C GLU A 366 22.99 -21.50 -13.47
N LYS A 367 22.12 -21.33 -12.47
CA LYS A 367 20.73 -21.75 -12.49
C LYS A 367 19.75 -20.69 -12.96
N VAL A 368 20.04 -19.40 -12.71
CA VAL A 368 19.03 -18.32 -12.77
C VAL A 368 19.38 -17.19 -13.72
N SER A 369 20.49 -17.30 -14.45
CA SER A 369 21.06 -16.17 -15.17
C SER A 369 21.84 -16.57 -16.43
N TRP A 370 21.41 -16.03 -17.58
CA TRP A 370 22.22 -15.96 -18.79
C TRP A 370 23.23 -14.81 -18.67
N TYR A 371 24.50 -15.11 -18.43
CA TYR A 371 25.56 -14.12 -18.19
C TYR A 371 26.84 -14.46 -18.96
N SER A 372 27.89 -13.63 -18.87
CA SER A 372 29.10 -13.77 -19.68
C SER A 372 29.86 -15.11 -19.55
N GLY A 373 29.56 -15.93 -18.54
CA GLY A 373 30.11 -17.28 -18.40
C GLY A 373 29.37 -18.34 -19.22
N ASN A 374 28.07 -18.18 -19.46
CA ASN A 374 27.19 -19.23 -19.99
C ASN A 374 26.28 -18.79 -21.16
N SER A 375 26.31 -17.51 -21.59
CA SER A 375 25.41 -16.94 -22.62
C SER A 375 25.86 -17.11 -24.08
N GLN A 376 27.04 -17.70 -24.33
CA GLN A 376 27.68 -17.77 -25.66
C GLN A 376 27.77 -16.42 -26.40
N LYS A 377 27.78 -15.29 -25.67
CA LYS A 377 27.85 -13.90 -26.18
C LYS A 377 26.58 -13.43 -26.92
N SER A 378 25.39 -13.76 -26.40
CA SER A 378 24.13 -13.24 -26.93
C SER A 378 22.97 -13.41 -25.94
N THR A 379 21.84 -12.76 -26.22
CA THR A 379 20.56 -13.09 -25.57
C THR A 379 20.10 -14.52 -25.91
N HIS A 380 19.24 -15.04 -25.04
CA HIS A 380 18.59 -16.37 -25.08
C HIS A 380 17.07 -16.24 -24.87
N PRO A 381 16.26 -17.25 -25.22
CA PRO A 381 14.81 -17.24 -24.97
C PRO A 381 14.47 -16.99 -23.51
N VAL A 382 13.38 -16.26 -23.26
CA VAL A 382 12.97 -15.95 -21.88
C VAL A 382 12.43 -17.20 -21.16
N GLY A 383 12.86 -17.41 -19.92
CA GLY A 383 12.37 -18.51 -19.09
C GLY A 383 13.01 -19.88 -19.26
N GLU A 384 14.18 -19.99 -19.91
CA GLU A 384 14.94 -21.25 -19.96
C GLU A 384 15.72 -21.57 -18.67
N MET A 385 15.99 -20.54 -17.85
CA MET A 385 16.64 -20.68 -16.53
C MET A 385 15.61 -20.95 -15.42
N ASP A 386 16.06 -21.38 -14.24
CA ASP A 386 15.21 -21.53 -13.04
C ASP A 386 14.52 -20.21 -12.69
N ASP A 387 13.26 -20.30 -12.25
CA ASP A 387 12.50 -19.15 -11.76
C ASP A 387 12.92 -18.77 -10.34
N ASN A 388 12.62 -17.53 -9.92
CA ASN A 388 13.03 -17.03 -8.62
C ASN A 388 12.25 -17.62 -7.40
N GLY A 389 11.38 -18.59 -7.62
CA GLY A 389 10.53 -19.20 -6.60
C GLY A 389 9.26 -18.38 -6.28
N ILE A 390 8.98 -17.32 -7.04
CA ILE A 390 7.63 -16.71 -7.12
C ILE A 390 7.07 -16.72 -8.56
N GLY A 391 7.76 -17.32 -9.52
CA GLY A 391 7.35 -17.44 -10.92
C GLY A 391 7.90 -16.35 -11.84
N LEU A 392 8.92 -15.59 -11.45
CA LEU A 392 9.60 -14.61 -12.31
C LEU A 392 10.94 -15.15 -12.81
N TYR A 393 11.22 -14.92 -14.09
CA TYR A 393 12.40 -15.40 -14.81
C TYR A 393 13.22 -14.24 -15.35
N ASP A 394 14.48 -14.49 -15.70
CA ASP A 394 15.43 -13.52 -16.30
C ASP A 394 15.62 -12.24 -15.46
N MET A 395 15.35 -12.29 -14.15
CA MET A 395 15.58 -11.18 -13.22
C MET A 395 17.07 -11.04 -12.84
N SER A 396 17.95 -11.91 -13.36
CA SER A 396 19.40 -11.82 -13.34
C SER A 396 19.92 -12.19 -14.73
N GLY A 397 20.74 -11.33 -15.35
CA GLY A 397 21.26 -11.58 -16.70
C GLY A 397 20.24 -11.46 -17.82
N ASN A 398 20.51 -12.14 -18.94
CA ASN A 398 19.86 -12.01 -20.25
C ASN A 398 19.91 -10.58 -20.82
N VAL A 399 19.07 -9.65 -20.34
CA VAL A 399 19.11 -8.22 -20.70
C VAL A 399 18.96 -7.32 -19.47
N TRP A 400 19.62 -6.16 -19.51
CA TRP A 400 19.34 -5.07 -18.58
C TRP A 400 17.89 -4.63 -18.72
N GLU A 401 17.26 -4.26 -17.61
CA GLU A 401 15.88 -3.80 -17.60
C GLU A 401 15.74 -2.36 -17.14
N TRP A 402 15.07 -1.55 -17.96
CA TRP A 402 14.65 -0.19 -17.60
C TRP A 402 13.66 -0.18 -16.44
N CYS A 403 13.92 0.68 -15.46
CA CYS A 403 12.97 1.04 -14.39
C CYS A 403 12.42 2.46 -14.59
N GLU A 404 11.36 2.79 -13.87
CA GLU A 404 10.74 4.12 -13.91
C GLU A 404 11.64 5.20 -13.28
N ASP A 405 12.44 4.86 -12.26
CA ASP A 405 13.26 5.82 -11.51
C ASP A 405 14.32 6.56 -12.34
N TRP A 406 14.48 7.85 -12.04
CA TRP A 406 15.71 8.57 -12.36
C TRP A 406 16.83 8.09 -11.44
N TYR A 407 17.99 7.78 -12.01
CA TYR A 407 19.13 7.30 -11.25
C TYR A 407 19.77 8.45 -10.47
N ASN A 408 19.83 8.30 -9.15
CA ASN A 408 20.71 9.08 -8.29
C ASN A 408 21.52 8.13 -7.40
N LYS A 409 22.84 8.37 -7.32
CA LYS A 409 23.75 7.58 -6.47
C LYS A 409 23.38 7.63 -4.98
N ASN A 410 22.73 8.71 -4.53
CA ASN A 410 22.28 8.91 -3.16
C ASN A 410 20.77 8.57 -2.98
N ALA A 411 20.09 7.98 -3.97
CA ALA A 411 18.64 7.73 -3.92
C ALA A 411 18.21 6.96 -2.66
N TYR A 412 18.97 5.93 -2.27
CA TYR A 412 18.68 5.08 -1.11
C TYR A 412 18.72 5.82 0.23
N GLN A 413 19.43 6.96 0.32
CA GLN A 413 19.43 7.83 1.51
C GLN A 413 18.17 8.70 1.60
N ASN A 414 17.43 8.83 0.49
CA ASN A 414 16.30 9.75 0.30
C ASN A 414 15.00 9.03 -0.09
N HIS A 415 15.00 7.69 -0.15
CA HIS A 415 13.82 6.89 -0.46
C HIS A 415 12.72 7.07 0.60
N ALA A 416 11.47 7.22 0.13
CA ALA A 416 10.30 7.07 0.98
C ALA A 416 10.21 5.63 1.50
N SER A 417 9.82 5.47 2.77
CA SER A 417 9.69 4.14 3.41
C SER A 417 8.54 3.28 2.85
N HIS A 418 7.69 3.86 2.00
CA HIS A 418 6.55 3.21 1.37
C HIS A 418 6.43 3.65 -0.11
N ASN A 419 6.36 2.67 -1.02
CA ASN A 419 6.29 2.87 -2.49
C ASN A 419 7.28 3.94 -3.03
N PRO A 420 8.59 3.85 -2.77
CA PRO A 420 9.56 4.80 -3.30
C PRO A 420 9.63 4.77 -4.83
N LEU A 421 9.74 5.97 -5.39
CA LEU A 421 10.06 6.29 -6.77
C LEU A 421 10.91 7.55 -6.75
N PHE A 422 12.13 7.50 -7.29
CA PHE A 422 13.04 8.63 -7.35
C PHE A 422 12.77 9.47 -8.60
N ILE A 423 12.23 10.68 -8.41
CA ILE A 423 11.70 11.56 -9.48
C ILE A 423 12.61 12.74 -9.86
N ASP A 424 13.74 12.95 -9.16
CA ASP A 424 14.70 14.02 -9.46
C ASP A 424 15.55 13.64 -10.68
N ASP A 425 15.36 14.40 -11.76
CA ASP A 425 15.91 14.16 -13.10
C ASP A 425 17.28 14.81 -13.34
N SER A 426 17.84 15.49 -12.34
CA SER A 426 19.07 16.29 -12.46
C SER A 426 20.32 15.51 -12.89
N SER A 427 20.29 14.18 -12.85
CA SER A 427 21.36 13.32 -13.38
C SER A 427 21.30 13.10 -14.89
N GLY A 428 20.13 13.28 -15.52
CA GLY A 428 19.87 12.93 -16.92
C GLY A 428 19.89 11.42 -17.22
N LEU A 429 19.88 10.55 -16.21
CA LEU A 429 20.07 9.10 -16.34
C LEU A 429 18.89 8.33 -15.71
N ARG A 430 18.38 7.29 -16.38
CA ARG A 430 17.36 6.36 -15.84
C ARG A 430 18.02 5.09 -15.30
N VAL A 431 17.36 4.44 -14.36
CA VAL A 431 17.85 3.20 -13.71
C VAL A 431 17.78 1.99 -14.66
N LEU A 432 18.83 1.16 -14.60
CA LEU A 432 18.92 -0.17 -15.24
C LEU A 432 19.23 -1.25 -14.19
N ARG A 433 18.56 -2.41 -14.29
CA ARG A 433 18.67 -3.53 -13.33
C ARG A 433 18.86 -4.89 -14.02
N GLY A 434 19.24 -5.92 -13.26
CA GLY A 434 19.37 -7.31 -13.73
C GLY A 434 20.77 -7.75 -14.18
N GLY A 435 21.55 -6.86 -14.80
CA GLY A 435 22.70 -7.29 -15.60
C GLY A 435 22.25 -7.84 -16.96
N SER A 436 23.17 -8.39 -17.75
CA SER A 436 22.84 -8.91 -19.09
C SER A 436 23.79 -10.03 -19.52
N TRP A 437 23.49 -10.63 -20.68
CA TRP A 437 24.28 -11.71 -21.30
C TRP A 437 25.78 -11.41 -21.42
N CYS A 438 26.19 -10.14 -21.53
CA CYS A 438 27.58 -9.73 -21.68
C CYS A 438 28.27 -9.39 -20.35
N ASN A 439 27.59 -9.53 -19.21
CA ASN A 439 28.08 -9.10 -17.91
C ASN A 439 28.49 -10.26 -17.00
N ASN A 440 29.40 -9.97 -16.07
CA ASN A 440 29.92 -10.97 -15.13
C ASN A 440 29.01 -11.14 -13.89
N ALA A 441 29.31 -12.17 -13.09
CA ALA A 441 28.52 -12.56 -11.94
C ALA A 441 28.44 -11.54 -10.77
N ARG A 442 29.25 -10.47 -10.75
CA ARG A 442 29.09 -9.37 -9.77
C ARG A 442 27.98 -8.40 -10.17
N ILE A 443 27.78 -8.23 -11.48
CA ILE A 443 26.85 -7.27 -12.09
C ILE A 443 25.43 -7.81 -12.11
N CYS A 444 25.25 -9.13 -12.25
CA CYS A 444 23.94 -9.77 -12.30
C CYS A 444 23.25 -9.94 -10.92
N ARG A 445 23.83 -9.38 -9.84
CA ARG A 445 23.24 -9.43 -8.48
C ARG A 445 21.95 -8.63 -8.40
N ALA A 446 20.98 -9.12 -7.63
CA ALA A 446 19.69 -8.44 -7.43
C ALA A 446 19.83 -7.00 -6.86
N ALA A 447 20.88 -6.72 -6.09
CA ALA A 447 21.15 -5.38 -5.55
C ALA A 447 21.85 -4.42 -6.53
N TYR A 448 22.50 -4.91 -7.59
CA TYR A 448 23.42 -4.08 -8.39
C TYR A 448 22.68 -3.02 -9.23
N ARG A 449 23.09 -1.76 -9.08
CA ARG A 449 22.45 -0.61 -9.74
C ARG A 449 23.27 -0.12 -10.92
N ASN A 450 22.69 -0.15 -12.11
CA ASN A 450 23.24 0.53 -13.27
C ASN A 450 22.29 1.63 -13.76
N ARG A 451 22.72 2.38 -14.77
CA ARG A 451 22.07 3.58 -15.27
C ARG A 451 22.58 3.93 -16.66
N ASN A 452 21.71 4.52 -17.48
CA ASN A 452 22.09 5.12 -18.76
C ASN A 452 21.12 6.24 -19.18
N THR A 453 21.41 6.96 -20.26
CA THR A 453 20.53 8.04 -20.76
C THR A 453 19.22 7.48 -21.34
N PRO A 454 18.09 8.22 -21.31
CA PRO A 454 16.78 7.71 -21.75
C PRO A 454 16.69 7.30 -23.23
N ASP A 455 17.66 7.72 -24.05
CA ASP A 455 17.81 7.44 -25.48
C ASP A 455 18.77 6.27 -25.80
N TYR A 456 19.49 5.74 -24.81
CA TYR A 456 20.43 4.63 -24.95
C TYR A 456 19.77 3.35 -25.50
N ARG A 457 20.37 2.78 -26.56
CA ARG A 457 19.90 1.57 -27.26
C ARG A 457 21.09 0.66 -27.53
N PHE A 458 21.12 -0.51 -26.91
CA PHE A 458 22.16 -1.51 -27.14
C PHE A 458 21.56 -2.92 -27.11
N ASP A 459 22.32 -3.85 -27.69
CA ASP A 459 22.11 -5.30 -27.80
C ASP A 459 21.96 -6.05 -26.45
N ASN A 460 22.01 -5.33 -25.34
CA ASN A 460 21.99 -5.85 -23.99
C ASN A 460 20.94 -5.19 -23.08
N ALA A 461 20.08 -4.30 -23.61
CA ALA A 461 19.13 -3.51 -22.84
C ALA A 461 17.69 -3.63 -23.38
N GLY A 462 16.82 -4.16 -22.52
CA GLY A 462 15.38 -4.34 -22.70
C GLY A 462 14.60 -3.83 -21.48
N PHE A 463 13.44 -4.42 -21.19
CA PHE A 463 12.57 -4.03 -20.07
C PHE A 463 11.52 -5.10 -19.77
N ARG A 464 10.92 -5.03 -18.56
CA ARG A 464 9.63 -5.66 -18.25
C ARG A 464 8.62 -4.64 -17.74
N LEU A 465 7.35 -5.04 -17.69
CA LEU A 465 6.23 -4.15 -17.35
C LEU A 465 5.62 -4.46 -15.99
N VAL A 466 5.06 -3.43 -15.34
CA VAL A 466 4.08 -3.57 -14.26
C VAL A 466 2.69 -3.22 -14.81
N PHE A 467 1.75 -4.13 -14.61
CA PHE A 467 0.34 -3.97 -14.95
C PHE A 467 -0.38 -3.14 -13.88
N SER A 468 -1.04 -2.06 -14.31
CA SER A 468 -1.93 -1.26 -13.48
C SER A 468 -3.40 -1.55 -13.85
N PRO A 469 -4.22 -2.09 -12.93
CA PRO A 469 -5.63 -2.33 -13.20
C PRO A 469 -6.38 -1.02 -13.41
N ARG A 470 -7.34 -1.04 -14.35
CA ARG A 470 -8.13 0.11 -14.80
C ARG A 470 -8.70 0.92 -13.62
N SER A 471 -8.34 2.20 -13.55
CA SER A 471 -8.83 3.12 -12.52
C SER A 471 -10.34 3.37 -12.68
N VAL A 472 -11.13 2.93 -11.70
CA VAL A 472 -12.59 3.18 -11.65
C VAL A 472 -12.88 4.53 -10.96
N SER A 473 -12.25 5.59 -11.45
CA SER A 473 -12.63 6.98 -11.17
C SER A 473 -11.88 7.96 -12.08
N GLY A 474 -12.56 9.03 -12.49
CA GLY A 474 -12.02 10.05 -13.40
C GLY A 474 -11.03 11.03 -12.76
N GLN A 475 -10.10 10.55 -11.92
CA GLN A 475 -8.95 11.35 -11.52
C GLN A 475 -7.82 11.18 -12.54
N ILE A 476 -7.78 12.13 -13.48
CA ILE A 476 -6.57 12.39 -14.28
C ILE A 476 -5.46 12.72 -13.28
N ARG A 477 -4.47 11.83 -13.14
CA ARG A 477 -3.15 12.25 -12.66
C ARG A 477 -2.60 13.20 -13.73
N ALA A 478 -2.51 14.49 -13.39
CA ALA A 478 -1.79 15.43 -14.24
C ALA A 478 -0.34 14.94 -14.38
N ARG A 479 0.20 15.04 -15.60
CA ARG A 479 1.64 14.96 -15.85
C ARG A 479 2.30 16.23 -15.33
#